data_AF-A0A7C5MG20-F1
#
_entry.id   AF-A0A7C5MG20-F1
#
_cell.length_a   1.000
_cell.length_b   1.000
_cell.length_c   1.000
_cell.angle_alpha   90.00
_cell.angle_beta   90.00
_cell.angle_gamma   90.00
#
_symmetry.space_group_name_H-M   'P 1'
#
loop_
_entity.id
_entity.type
_entity.pdbx_description
1 polymer ?
#
loop_
_entity_poly.entity_id
_entity_poly.type
_entity_poly.pdbx_seq_one_letter_code
_entity_poly.pdbx_strand_id
1 'polypeptide(L)'
;MDRRSWHDCANRKGRGRGGGADAACGGVGRRAQAQRGASMDLGGRSILVTREEEKAWETAREVERAGGIPIVFPTIATQPMEDPGPLKEAIGRVGEFDWVAVTSRTGARVLVELARDLGIRLGGVRLAAVGSGTADELRKAGLDVAVVP
;
A
#
# COMPACT_ATOMS: atom_id res chain seq x y z
N MET A 1 -15.92 20.44 6.25
CA MET A 1 -15.71 20.41 4.79
C MET A 1 -17.04 20.15 4.10
N ASP A 2 -17.42 21.02 3.15
CA ASP A 2 -18.75 21.15 2.53
C ASP A 2 -18.97 20.10 1.40
N ARG A 3 -20.18 19.52 1.33
CA ARG A 3 -20.61 18.42 0.43
C ARG A 3 -20.81 18.86 -1.02
N ARG A 4 -20.55 20.13 -1.36
CA ARG A 4 -20.87 20.74 -2.66
C ARG A 4 -19.77 20.69 -3.72
N SER A 5 -18.54 20.29 -3.39
CA SER A 5 -17.45 20.26 -4.38
C SER A 5 -17.50 19.06 -5.35
N TRP A 6 -18.35 18.06 -5.11
CA TRP A 6 -18.43 16.85 -5.92
C TRP A 6 -19.08 17.06 -7.30
N HIS A 7 -19.95 18.05 -7.48
CA HIS A 7 -20.74 18.19 -8.72
C HIS A 7 -20.05 19.00 -9.83
N ASP A 8 -19.04 19.81 -9.54
CA ASP A 8 -18.52 20.79 -10.51
C ASP A 8 -17.43 20.26 -11.45
N CYS A 9 -16.85 19.09 -11.20
CA CYS A 9 -15.77 18.56 -12.05
C CYS A 9 -16.29 17.82 -13.31
N ALA A 10 -17.57 17.45 -13.35
CA ALA A 10 -18.11 16.54 -14.36
C ALA A 10 -18.52 17.19 -15.71
N ASN A 11 -18.41 18.51 -15.88
CA ASN A 11 -19.01 19.16 -17.06
C ASN A 11 -18.16 20.26 -17.71
N ARG A 12 -17.01 19.89 -18.28
CA ARG A 12 -16.29 20.77 -19.23
C ARG A 12 -15.43 19.98 -20.21
N LYS A 13 -15.97 19.66 -21.40
CA LYS A 13 -15.26 19.72 -22.72
C LYS A 13 -16.12 19.14 -23.84
N GLY A 14 -16.55 20.01 -24.75
CA GLY A 14 -17.11 19.63 -26.04
C GLY A 14 -17.30 20.86 -26.92
N ARG A 15 -16.31 21.16 -27.78
CA ARG A 15 -16.44 21.85 -29.08
C ARG A 15 -15.07 22.09 -29.73
N GLY A 16 -14.94 21.70 -31.00
CA GLY A 16 -13.84 22.09 -31.89
C GLY A 16 -13.55 21.05 -32.97
N ARG A 17 -14.12 21.21 -34.17
CA ARG A 17 -13.84 20.45 -35.41
C ARG A 17 -13.00 21.28 -36.37
N GLY A 18 -12.26 20.58 -37.24
CA GLY A 18 -11.61 21.05 -38.48
C GLY A 18 -10.10 20.72 -38.46
N GLY A 19 -9.46 20.04 -39.41
CA GLY A 19 -9.78 19.64 -40.78
C GLY A 19 -8.49 19.82 -41.62
N GLY A 20 -8.09 18.83 -42.43
CA GLY A 20 -7.01 18.98 -43.43
C GLY A 20 -6.02 17.82 -43.53
N ALA A 21 -5.97 17.19 -44.71
CA ALA A 21 -5.10 16.10 -45.12
C ALA A 21 -3.73 16.61 -45.65
N ASP A 22 -2.69 15.76 -45.62
CA ASP A 22 -1.93 15.31 -46.81
C ASP A 22 -0.57 14.64 -46.49
N ALA A 23 -0.26 13.65 -47.35
CA ALA A 23 1.06 13.21 -47.84
C ALA A 23 2.09 12.49 -46.93
N ALA A 24 2.14 11.16 -47.14
CA ALA A 24 3.25 10.36 -47.72
C ALA A 24 4.66 10.23 -47.09
N CYS A 25 5.15 8.98 -47.23
CA CYS A 25 6.54 8.48 -47.30
C CYS A 25 7.37 8.21 -46.03
N GLY A 26 7.47 6.91 -45.72
CA GLY A 26 8.76 6.19 -45.73
C GLY A 26 9.69 6.35 -44.52
N GLY A 27 9.75 5.31 -43.68
CA GLY A 27 10.82 5.17 -42.68
C GLY A 27 10.67 3.88 -41.87
N VAL A 28 11.26 2.79 -42.34
CA VAL A 28 11.40 1.54 -41.56
C VAL A 28 12.46 1.76 -40.49
N GLY A 29 12.04 2.41 -39.40
CA GLY A 29 12.81 2.55 -38.17
C GLY A 29 12.25 1.61 -37.11
N ARG A 30 12.97 0.52 -36.83
CA ARG A 30 12.74 -0.32 -35.65
C ARG A 30 12.62 0.57 -34.41
N ARG A 31 11.42 0.71 -33.87
CA ARG A 31 11.18 1.38 -32.59
C ARG A 31 10.26 0.54 -31.72
N ALA A 32 10.77 0.36 -30.51
CA ALA A 32 10.04 0.27 -29.26
C ALA A 32 9.01 -0.86 -29.13
N GLN A 33 9.45 -1.89 -28.39
CA GLN A 33 8.66 -2.59 -27.38
C GLN A 33 7.24 -2.04 -27.24
N ALA A 34 6.29 -2.83 -27.73
CA ALA A 34 4.87 -2.62 -27.50
C ALA A 34 4.66 -2.44 -25.99
N GLN A 35 4.23 -1.24 -25.62
CA GLN A 35 3.80 -0.88 -24.28
C GLN A 35 2.77 -1.94 -23.85
N ARG A 36 3.10 -2.74 -22.83
CA ARG A 36 2.12 -3.62 -22.18
C ARG A 36 1.03 -2.71 -21.66
N GLY A 37 -0.10 -2.70 -22.37
CA GLY A 37 -1.16 -1.71 -22.23
C GLY A 37 -1.69 -1.66 -20.81
N ALA A 38 -2.13 -0.47 -20.40
CA ALA A 38 -3.05 -0.33 -19.27
C ALA A 38 -4.17 -1.36 -19.46
N SER A 39 -4.22 -2.37 -18.60
CA SER A 39 -5.24 -3.39 -18.70
C SER A 39 -6.57 -2.76 -18.30
N MET A 40 -7.56 -2.81 -19.18
CA MET A 40 -8.91 -2.31 -18.87
C MET A 40 -9.74 -3.39 -18.19
N ASP A 41 -9.13 -4.15 -17.28
CA ASP A 41 -9.72 -5.35 -16.68
C ASP A 41 -10.97 -5.02 -15.86
N LEU A 42 -11.07 -3.79 -15.35
CA LEU A 42 -12.22 -3.34 -14.58
C LEU A 42 -13.35 -2.77 -15.46
N GLY A 43 -13.07 -2.39 -16.71
CA GLY A 43 -14.08 -2.01 -17.71
C GLY A 43 -15.05 -0.92 -17.25
N GLY A 44 -14.56 0.10 -16.53
CA GLY A 44 -15.38 1.21 -16.03
C GLY A 44 -16.23 0.91 -14.79
N ARG A 45 -16.05 -0.25 -14.15
CA ARG A 45 -16.76 -0.60 -12.91
C ARG A 45 -16.39 0.34 -11.77
N SER A 46 -17.38 0.70 -10.95
CA SER A 46 -17.17 1.40 -9.69
C SER A 46 -16.69 0.45 -8.60
N ILE A 47 -15.57 0.75 -7.96
CA ILE A 47 -14.97 -0.07 -6.90
C ILE A 47 -14.92 0.72 -5.60
N LEU A 48 -15.62 0.25 -4.57
CA LEU A 48 -15.56 0.83 -3.23
C LEU A 48 -14.26 0.38 -2.53
N VAL A 49 -13.46 1.34 -2.06
CA VAL A 49 -12.20 1.09 -1.37
C VAL A 49 -12.34 1.50 0.09
N THR A 50 -12.32 0.51 0.99
CA THR A 50 -12.61 0.69 2.43
C THR A 50 -11.39 0.65 3.36
N ARG A 51 -10.19 0.69 2.78
CA ARG A 51 -8.92 0.52 3.52
C ARG A 51 -8.59 1.76 4.37
N GLU A 52 -7.54 1.66 5.18
CA GLU A 52 -6.93 2.82 5.83
C GLU A 52 -6.52 3.87 4.79
N GLU A 53 -6.64 5.14 5.17
CA GLU A 53 -6.69 6.28 4.25
C GLU A 53 -5.55 6.30 3.22
N GLU A 54 -4.30 6.19 3.65
CA GLU A 54 -3.14 6.21 2.75
C GLU A 54 -3.20 5.04 1.76
N LYS A 55 -3.44 3.82 2.27
CA LYS A 55 -3.57 2.60 1.46
C LYS A 55 -4.79 2.63 0.54
N ALA A 56 -5.85 3.33 0.93
CA ALA A 56 -7.06 3.47 0.13
C ALA A 56 -6.76 4.30 -1.12
N TRP A 57 -5.98 5.39 -0.99
CA TRP A 57 -5.54 6.18 -2.14
C TRP A 57 -4.55 5.44 -3.04
N GLU A 58 -3.63 4.65 -2.48
CA GLU A 58 -2.78 3.75 -3.27
C GLU A 58 -3.61 2.78 -4.11
N THR A 59 -4.58 2.12 -3.47
CA THR A 59 -5.49 1.16 -4.13
C THR A 59 -6.37 1.86 -5.17
N ALA A 60 -6.83 3.10 -4.90
CA ALA A 60 -7.63 3.87 -5.85
C ALA A 60 -6.85 4.15 -7.15
N ARG A 61 -5.57 4.50 -7.06
CA ARG A 61 -4.70 4.68 -8.23
C ARG A 61 -4.52 3.39 -9.02
N GLU A 62 -4.46 2.24 -8.35
CA GLU A 62 -4.41 0.93 -9.01
C GLU A 62 -5.71 0.62 -9.75
N VAL A 63 -6.86 0.91 -9.14
CA VAL A 63 -8.19 0.79 -9.77
C VAL A 63 -8.29 1.69 -11.02
N GLU A 64 -7.85 2.94 -10.94
CA GLU A 64 -7.84 3.86 -12.09
C GLU A 64 -6.95 3.35 -13.22
N ARG A 65 -5.73 2.87 -12.89
CA ARG A 65 -4.82 2.27 -13.88
C ARG A 65 -5.41 1.04 -14.55
N ALA A 66 -6.27 0.30 -13.85
CA ALA A 66 -6.98 -0.86 -14.36
C ALA A 66 -8.31 -0.50 -15.09
N GLY A 67 -8.58 0.80 -15.31
CA GLY A 67 -9.75 1.30 -16.02
C GLY A 67 -11.04 1.30 -15.20
N GLY A 68 -10.97 1.23 -13.87
CA GLY A 68 -12.11 1.31 -12.96
C GLY A 68 -12.33 2.73 -12.41
N ILE A 69 -13.44 2.92 -11.68
CA ILE A 69 -13.80 4.16 -10.99
C ILE A 69 -13.72 3.93 -9.48
N PRO A 70 -12.68 4.38 -8.77
CA PRO A 70 -12.59 4.17 -7.33
C PRO A 70 -13.55 5.09 -6.57
N ILE A 71 -14.18 4.54 -5.54
CA ILE A 71 -14.92 5.28 -4.51
C ILE A 71 -14.16 5.09 -3.20
N VAL A 72 -13.43 6.11 -2.77
CA VAL A 72 -12.61 6.05 -1.55
C VAL A 72 -13.49 6.33 -0.34
N PHE A 73 -13.55 5.36 0.58
CA PHE A 73 -14.31 5.47 1.83
C PHE A 73 -13.53 4.81 2.98
N PRO A 74 -12.54 5.48 3.58
CA PRO A 74 -11.69 4.87 4.59
C PRO A 74 -12.48 4.46 5.84
N THR A 75 -12.36 3.21 6.27
CA THR A 75 -13.13 2.67 7.41
C THR A 75 -12.28 2.24 8.61
N ILE A 76 -10.96 2.25 8.47
CA ILE A 76 -10.02 1.79 9.48
C ILE A 76 -8.93 2.83 9.66
N ALA A 77 -8.58 3.14 10.91
CA ALA A 77 -7.42 3.95 11.26
C ALA A 77 -6.55 3.18 12.25
N THR A 78 -5.24 3.33 12.14
CA THR A 78 -4.29 2.88 13.17
C THR A 78 -4.00 4.05 14.09
N GLN A 79 -4.11 3.85 15.40
CA GLN A 79 -3.77 4.86 16.40
C GLN A 79 -2.75 4.29 17.40
N PRO A 80 -1.95 5.14 18.05
CA PRO A 80 -1.13 4.73 19.18
C PRO A 80 -1.98 4.09 20.28
N MET A 81 -1.39 3.11 20.98
CA MET A 81 -2.03 2.55 22.17
C MET A 81 -2.02 3.59 23.29
N GLU A 82 -3.13 3.71 24.02
CA GLU A 82 -3.23 4.60 25.19
C GLU A 82 -2.22 4.20 26.28
N ASP A 83 -2.07 2.89 26.51
CA ASP A 83 -1.08 2.33 27.42
C ASP A 83 -0.24 1.25 26.72
N PRO A 84 1.03 1.55 26.36
CA PRO A 84 1.95 0.56 25.81
C PRO A 84 2.64 -0.31 26.89
N GLY A 85 2.36 -0.11 28.18
CA GLY A 85 2.99 -0.78 29.32
C GLY A 85 3.06 -2.31 29.19
N PRO A 86 1.93 -3.00 28.96
CA PRO A 86 1.92 -4.45 28.81
C PRO A 86 2.80 -4.95 27.66
N LEU A 87 2.85 -4.22 26.54
CA LEU A 87 3.72 -4.57 25.40
C LEU A 87 5.19 -4.34 25.75
N LYS A 88 5.52 -3.22 26.42
CA LYS A 88 6.90 -2.94 26.88
C LYS A 88 7.40 -4.01 27.86
N GLU A 89 6.55 -4.44 28.79
CA GLU A 89 6.87 -5.54 29.71
C GLU A 89 7.11 -6.87 28.98
N ALA A 90 6.26 -7.20 28.00
CA ALA A 90 6.43 -8.40 27.19
C ALA A 90 7.72 -8.35 26.36
N ILE A 91 8.06 -7.19 25.79
CA ILE A 91 9.35 -6.98 25.10
C ILE A 91 10.51 -7.10 26.10
N GLY A 92 10.35 -6.59 27.32
CA GLY A 92 11.27 -6.78 28.46
C GLY A 92 11.66 -8.24 28.70
N ARG A 93 10.69 -9.13 28.56
CA ARG A 93 10.83 -10.58 28.75
C ARG A 93 10.98 -11.35 27.43
N VAL A 94 11.29 -10.67 26.32
CA VAL A 94 11.26 -11.31 24.98
C VAL A 94 12.18 -12.55 24.88
N GLY A 95 13.28 -12.55 25.64
CA GLY A 95 14.22 -13.68 25.71
C GLY A 95 13.70 -14.92 26.43
N GLU A 96 12.55 -14.84 27.10
CA GLU A 96 11.88 -15.98 27.74
C GLU A 96 11.00 -16.78 26.76
N PHE A 97 10.73 -16.23 25.56
CA PHE A 97 9.92 -16.90 24.55
C PHE A 97 10.81 -17.60 23.51
N ASP A 98 10.40 -18.81 23.09
CA ASP A 98 11.03 -19.48 21.95
C ASP A 98 10.68 -18.81 20.62
N TRP A 99 9.48 -18.22 20.54
CA TRP A 99 8.91 -17.66 19.32
C TRP A 99 8.17 -16.35 19.56
N VAL A 100 8.27 -15.47 18.58
CA VAL A 100 7.43 -14.27 18.46
C VAL A 100 6.81 -14.24 17.07
N ALA A 101 5.48 -14.25 17.02
CA ALA A 101 4.71 -14.19 15.78
C ALA A 101 4.17 -12.78 15.53
N VAL A 102 4.44 -12.22 14.36
CA VAL A 102 4.05 -10.87 13.97
C VAL A 102 3.06 -10.92 12.80
N THR A 103 1.87 -10.38 13.03
CA THR A 103 0.71 -10.55 12.13
C THR A 103 0.41 -9.34 11.26
N SER A 104 1.20 -8.26 11.36
CA SER A 104 1.03 -7.09 10.49
C SER A 104 2.32 -6.28 10.35
N ARG A 105 2.43 -5.56 9.23
CA ARG A 105 3.51 -4.60 8.98
C ARG A 105 3.57 -3.52 10.06
N THR A 106 2.41 -3.00 10.47
CA THR A 106 2.32 -2.00 11.54
C THR A 106 2.83 -2.56 12.86
N GLY A 107 2.40 -3.77 13.24
CA GLY A 107 2.88 -4.43 14.46
C GLY A 107 4.38 -4.68 14.46
N ALA A 108 4.96 -5.06 13.32
CA ALA A 108 6.41 -5.22 13.16
C ALA A 108 7.16 -3.90 13.44
N ARG A 109 6.69 -2.79 12.88
CA ARG A 109 7.28 -1.46 13.10
C ARG A 109 7.25 -1.06 14.56
N VAL A 110 6.08 -1.15 15.19
CA VAL A 110 5.90 -0.80 16.62
C VAL A 110 6.75 -1.68 17.53
N LEU A 111 6.83 -2.99 17.27
CA LEU A 111 7.68 -3.92 18.02
C LEU A 111 9.15 -3.51 17.95
N VAL A 112 9.65 -3.22 16.73
CA VAL A 112 11.04 -2.81 16.51
C VAL A 112 11.35 -1.47 17.18
N GLU A 113 10.45 -0.50 17.06
CA GLU A 113 10.59 0.82 17.67
C GLU A 113 10.65 0.73 19.19
N LEU A 114 9.70 0.04 19.82
CA LEU A 114 9.69 -0.14 21.27
C LEU A 114 10.88 -0.94 21.79
N ALA A 115 11.29 -2.00 21.09
CA ALA A 115 12.48 -2.76 21.48
C ALA A 115 13.74 -1.89 21.43
N ARG A 116 13.86 -1.04 20.40
CA ARG A 116 14.96 -0.06 20.30
C ARG A 116 14.92 0.94 21.44
N ASP A 117 13.76 1.52 21.74
CA ASP A 117 13.59 2.49 22.82
C ASP A 117 13.93 1.91 24.20
N LEU A 118 13.65 0.61 24.40
CA LEU A 118 13.99 -0.13 25.62
C LEU A 118 15.44 -0.66 25.63
N GLY A 119 16.19 -0.54 24.53
CA GLY A 119 17.54 -1.10 24.41
C GLY A 119 17.60 -2.63 24.34
N ILE A 120 16.50 -3.27 23.99
CA ILE A 120 16.35 -4.74 23.97
C ILE A 120 16.63 -5.26 22.56
N ARG A 121 17.45 -6.32 22.46
CA ARG A 121 17.72 -6.99 21.18
C ARG A 121 16.76 -8.13 20.95
N LEU A 122 16.09 -8.12 19.79
CA LEU A 122 15.17 -9.18 19.37
C LEU A 122 15.88 -10.37 18.69
N GLY A 123 17.22 -10.36 18.60
CA GLY A 123 18.00 -11.38 17.86
C GLY A 123 18.14 -12.75 18.52
N GLY A 124 17.60 -12.95 19.73
CA GLY A 124 17.68 -14.23 20.47
C GLY A 124 16.44 -15.11 20.33
N VAL A 125 15.37 -14.62 19.69
CA VAL A 125 14.07 -15.31 19.57
C VAL A 125 13.77 -15.65 18.12
N ARG A 126 13.04 -16.75 17.87
CA ARG A 126 12.62 -17.12 16.52
C ARG A 126 11.43 -16.26 16.10
N LEU A 127 11.59 -15.51 15.01
CA LEU A 127 10.53 -14.65 14.48
C LEU A 127 9.72 -15.36 13.40
N ALA A 128 8.41 -15.28 13.50
CA ALA A 128 7.47 -15.69 12.44
C ALA A 128 6.69 -14.46 11.95
N ALA A 129 6.50 -14.34 10.64
CA ALA A 129 5.74 -13.26 10.04
C ALA A 129 4.59 -13.82 9.20
N VAL A 130 3.39 -13.25 9.31
CA VAL A 130 2.19 -13.75 8.58
C VAL A 130 2.30 -13.66 7.05
N GLY A 131 3.25 -12.86 6.53
CA GLY A 131 3.46 -12.71 5.10
C GLY A 131 4.70 -11.88 4.78
N SER A 132 5.06 -11.88 3.49
CA SER A 132 6.29 -11.23 2.98
C SER A 132 6.43 -9.78 3.42
N GLY A 133 5.37 -8.98 3.27
CA GLY A 133 5.40 -7.57 3.66
C GLY A 133 5.73 -7.36 5.14
N THR A 134 5.26 -8.22 6.04
CA THR A 134 5.59 -8.16 7.47
C THR A 134 7.02 -8.61 7.73
N ALA A 135 7.47 -9.67 7.05
CA ALA A 135 8.84 -10.15 7.13
C ALA A 135 9.85 -9.08 6.66
N ASP A 136 9.53 -8.35 5.60
CA ASP A 136 10.40 -7.31 5.04
C ASP A 136 10.58 -6.14 6.01
N GLU A 137 9.53 -5.75 6.75
CA GLU A 137 9.64 -4.73 7.81
C GLU A 137 10.57 -5.18 8.95
N LEU A 138 10.52 -6.45 9.36
CA LEU A 138 11.44 -6.99 10.37
C LEU A 138 12.89 -7.05 9.84
N ARG A 139 13.07 -7.49 8.59
CA ARG A 139 14.39 -7.58 7.95
C ARG A 139 15.06 -6.22 7.75
N LYS A 140 14.29 -5.17 7.46
CA LYS A 140 14.80 -3.78 7.42
C LYS A 140 15.43 -3.35 8.75
N ALA A 141 14.97 -3.93 9.86
CA ALA A 141 15.53 -3.70 11.19
C ALA A 141 16.73 -4.61 11.52
N GLY A 142 17.21 -5.42 10.56
CA GLY A 142 18.32 -6.35 10.75
C GLY A 142 17.93 -7.65 11.48
N LEU A 143 16.64 -7.96 11.56
CA LEU A 143 16.14 -9.17 12.21
C LEU A 143 15.99 -10.31 11.22
N ASP A 144 16.36 -11.52 11.64
CA ASP A 144 16.11 -12.74 10.86
C ASP A 144 14.69 -13.27 11.10
N VAL A 145 14.01 -13.67 10.03
CA VAL A 145 12.62 -14.16 10.09
C VAL A 145 12.64 -15.63 9.70
N ALA A 146 12.45 -16.49 10.70
CA ALA A 146 12.57 -17.93 10.57
C ALA A 146 11.42 -18.56 9.76
N VAL A 147 10.22 -17.98 9.81
CA VAL A 147 9.02 -18.54 9.14
C VAL A 147 8.19 -17.44 8.51
N VAL A 148 7.80 -17.68 7.25
CA VAL A 148 6.76 -16.95 6.51
C VAL A 148 5.88 -17.98 5.80
N PRO A 149 4.55 -17.98 6.02
CA PRO A 149 3.62 -18.86 5.30
C PRO A 149 3.53 -18.60 3.80
#